data_AF-A0A8J2SJ51-F1
#
_entry.id   AF-A0A8J2SJ51-F1
#
_cell.length_a   1.000
_cell.length_b   1.000
_cell.length_c   1.000
_cell.angle_alpha   90.00
_cell.angle_beta   90.00
_cell.angle_gamma   90.00
#
_symmetry.space_group_name_H-M   'P 1'
#
loop_
_entity.id
_entity.type
_entity.pdbx_description
1 polymer ?
#
loop_
_entity_poly.entity_id
_entity_poly.type
_entity_poly.pdbx_seq_one_letter_code
_entity_poly.pdbx_strand_id
1 'polypeptide(L)'
;MRAAILLAHAVHATTQGCLEWSAVNATWFGDEHDGPAQPYCLHKRCLVALNGCAVWWRTVSDDVIPPIPELAIPLPDDDRRGACRGPTRVTGHLGIADDENFGRCTTSDKIFDNGGGFEILQARRHAPPSIDCGDRRRLKARWEALLATLTDEDYALVEAATTRPIRNVTAAFVNKASACDFAGFLSSSRLFVHALNGEGLHALRAVLAERLRDLRLTKYASGSILDEWFEHGVLIRPYTNDQDVYDLLKVVAGEPSVPAPPYDWAERRITSVENDPQGRAHVDSFASVVKVWLFDDVGADAGPLHVVRGSHRHTVDRLAWEHARANGREALIEPSFRLTSNESDAGDAAAFVARCQRDAAPIVTQEPIVVVADTSLVHFRGAGRVGAVRRSRRLRGDNGGGLARRNPFRFADEE
;
A
#
# COMPACT_ATOMS: atom_id res chain seq x y z
N MET A 1 44.46 -41.77 1.45
CA MET A 1 44.67 -40.52 0.70
C MET A 1 43.31 -39.90 0.45
N ARG A 2 43.07 -38.74 1.10
CA ARG A 2 41.96 -37.78 0.95
C ARG A 2 40.52 -38.27 1.16
N ALA A 3 40.08 -38.13 2.40
CA ALA A 3 38.68 -38.05 2.80
C ALA A 3 38.00 -36.86 2.09
N ALA A 4 36.83 -37.12 1.52
CA ALA A 4 35.91 -36.09 1.04
C ALA A 4 35.29 -35.37 2.24
N ILE A 5 35.74 -34.15 2.50
CA ILE A 5 35.08 -33.23 3.42
C ILE A 5 33.85 -32.71 2.69
N LEU A 6 32.70 -33.35 2.92
CA LEU A 6 31.39 -32.78 2.71
C LEU A 6 31.23 -31.63 3.72
N LEU A 7 31.67 -30.43 3.34
CA LEU A 7 31.26 -29.21 3.99
C LEU A 7 29.80 -28.98 3.61
N ALA A 8 28.90 -29.49 4.45
CA ALA A 8 27.50 -29.11 4.45
C ALA A 8 27.43 -27.61 4.74
N HIS A 9 27.35 -26.79 3.69
CA HIS A 9 26.83 -25.44 3.83
C HIS A 9 25.33 -25.58 4.06
N ALA A 10 24.91 -25.28 5.28
CA ALA A 10 23.52 -25.17 5.65
C ALA A 10 22.89 -24.06 4.79
N VAL A 11 22.21 -24.48 3.71
CA VAL A 11 21.38 -23.59 2.89
C VAL A 11 20.16 -23.24 3.73
N HIS A 12 20.26 -22.17 4.52
CA HIS A 12 19.08 -21.50 5.08
C HIS A 12 18.41 -20.77 3.93
N ALA A 13 17.47 -21.45 3.28
CA ALA A 13 16.62 -20.88 2.25
C ALA A 13 15.65 -19.88 2.90
N THR A 14 15.99 -18.59 2.86
CA THR A 14 15.03 -17.52 3.19
C THR A 14 14.23 -17.10 1.95
N THR A 15 13.17 -16.33 2.19
CA THR A 15 11.90 -16.35 1.45
C THR A 15 12.03 -16.28 -0.07
N GLN A 16 11.34 -17.23 -0.70
CA GLN A 16 11.37 -17.62 -2.12
C GLN A 16 12.60 -18.37 -2.64
N GLY A 17 13.67 -18.58 -1.87
CA GLY A 17 14.82 -19.38 -2.30
C GLY A 17 15.37 -18.87 -3.64
N CYS A 18 15.62 -17.55 -3.71
CA CYS A 18 16.14 -16.84 -4.88
C CYS A 18 17.55 -16.28 -4.71
N LEU A 19 18.12 -16.35 -3.51
CA LEU A 19 19.45 -15.81 -3.22
C LEU A 19 20.26 -16.77 -2.36
N GLU A 20 21.57 -16.76 -2.56
CA GLU A 20 22.55 -17.44 -1.70
C GLU A 20 23.79 -16.57 -1.46
N TRP A 21 24.48 -16.78 -0.33
CA TRP A 21 25.78 -16.16 -0.08
C TRP A 21 26.88 -16.90 -0.85
N SER A 22 27.60 -16.18 -1.71
CA SER A 22 28.83 -16.69 -2.33
C SER A 22 30.06 -15.97 -1.79
N ALA A 23 31.14 -16.72 -1.64
CA ALA A 23 32.49 -16.21 -1.33
C ALA A 23 33.22 -15.69 -2.59
N VAL A 24 32.63 -15.83 -3.78
CA VAL A 24 33.28 -15.55 -5.08
C VAL A 24 32.29 -14.85 -6.02
N ASN A 25 32.77 -13.84 -6.76
CA ASN A 25 32.10 -13.09 -7.85
C ASN A 25 30.57 -13.18 -7.89
N ALA A 26 29.89 -12.16 -7.39
CA ALA A 26 28.44 -12.09 -7.46
C ALA A 26 27.93 -11.72 -8.86
N THR A 27 26.77 -12.27 -9.20
CA THR A 27 25.96 -11.81 -10.32
C THR A 27 25.50 -10.37 -10.07
N TRP A 28 25.61 -9.55 -11.10
CA TRP A 28 25.14 -8.16 -11.10
C TRP A 28 23.62 -8.13 -10.93
N PHE A 29 23.13 -7.37 -9.96
CA PHE A 29 21.69 -7.11 -9.81
C PHE A 29 21.29 -6.09 -10.87
N GLY A 30 20.08 -6.14 -11.43
CA GLY A 30 19.64 -5.10 -12.38
C GLY A 30 19.10 -3.87 -11.64
N ASP A 31 19.30 -2.67 -12.19
CA ASP A 31 18.33 -1.60 -11.99
C ASP A 31 17.21 -1.84 -13.02
N GLU A 32 15.93 -1.63 -12.66
CA GLU A 32 14.79 -1.92 -13.56
C GLU A 32 14.82 -1.08 -14.86
N HIS A 33 15.67 -0.04 -14.89
CA HIS A 33 15.76 0.93 -15.98
C HIS A 33 17.15 1.12 -16.61
N ASP A 34 18.27 0.70 -15.98
CA ASP A 34 19.62 0.99 -16.51
C ASP A 34 20.68 -0.06 -16.15
N GLY A 35 21.15 -0.82 -17.15
CA GLY A 35 22.47 -1.49 -17.14
C GLY A 35 22.81 -2.44 -15.96
N PRO A 36 24.02 -3.02 -15.94
CA PRO A 36 24.42 -3.96 -14.90
C PRO A 36 24.67 -3.23 -13.57
N ALA A 37 23.88 -3.53 -12.53
CA ALA A 37 24.00 -2.92 -11.20
C ALA A 37 24.84 -3.77 -10.22
N GLN A 38 25.37 -3.11 -9.19
CA GLN A 38 26.38 -3.67 -8.31
C GLN A 38 25.85 -4.79 -7.40
N PRO A 39 26.68 -5.80 -7.10
CA PRO A 39 26.34 -6.84 -6.14
C PRO A 39 26.23 -6.28 -4.73
N TYR A 40 25.22 -6.74 -3.98
CA TYR A 40 25.09 -6.51 -2.55
C TYR A 40 26.05 -7.44 -1.80
N CYS A 41 27.07 -6.85 -1.16
CA CYS A 41 28.07 -7.59 -0.40
C CYS A 41 28.13 -7.06 1.04
N LEU A 42 28.07 -7.97 2.02
CA LEU A 42 28.37 -7.69 3.42
C LEU A 42 29.44 -8.65 3.92
N HIS A 43 30.34 -8.14 4.77
CA HIS A 43 31.32 -8.96 5.49
C HIS A 43 32.09 -9.97 4.61
N LYS A 44 32.51 -9.54 3.41
CA LYS A 44 33.25 -10.35 2.40
C LYS A 44 32.45 -11.49 1.74
N ARG A 45 31.13 -11.48 1.87
CA ARG A 45 30.22 -12.35 1.11
C ARG A 45 29.35 -11.48 0.24
N CYS A 46 28.91 -12.00 -0.89
CA CYS A 46 27.98 -11.31 -1.79
C CYS A 46 26.75 -12.17 -2.02
N LEU A 47 25.59 -11.54 -2.11
CA LEU A 47 24.36 -12.21 -2.52
C LEU A 47 24.44 -12.54 -4.01
N VAL A 48 24.06 -13.76 -4.37
CA VAL A 48 24.00 -14.25 -5.75
C VAL A 48 22.58 -14.65 -6.08
N ALA A 49 22.08 -14.21 -7.24
CA ALA A 49 20.77 -14.60 -7.77
C ALA A 49 20.80 -16.07 -8.18
N LEU A 50 19.87 -16.86 -7.63
CA LEU A 50 19.68 -18.24 -8.04
C LEU A 50 19.08 -18.29 -9.44
N ASN A 51 19.42 -19.34 -10.20
CA ASN A 51 18.92 -19.52 -11.55
C ASN A 51 17.38 -19.56 -11.56
N GLY A 52 16.77 -18.81 -12.46
CA GLY A 52 15.33 -18.68 -12.54
C GLY A 52 14.73 -17.60 -11.62
N CYS A 53 15.53 -16.69 -11.08
CA CYS A 53 15.04 -15.54 -10.30
C CYS A 53 15.37 -14.21 -10.98
N ALA A 54 14.42 -13.27 -10.93
CA ALA A 54 14.68 -11.86 -11.21
C ALA A 54 14.95 -11.15 -9.89
N VAL A 55 16.07 -10.41 -9.82
CA VAL A 55 16.49 -9.65 -8.63
C VAL A 55 16.82 -8.23 -9.06
N TRP A 56 16.26 -7.24 -8.39
CA TRP A 56 16.42 -5.83 -8.74
C TRP A 56 16.36 -4.93 -7.51
N TRP A 57 16.92 -3.73 -7.65
CA TRP A 57 16.74 -2.65 -6.67
C TRP A 57 15.46 -1.87 -7.00
N ARG A 58 14.58 -1.72 -6.00
CA ARG A 58 13.38 -0.89 -6.10
C ARG A 58 13.54 0.35 -5.24
N THR A 59 13.38 1.52 -5.83
CA THR A 59 13.30 2.77 -5.06
C THR A 59 12.05 2.77 -4.18
N VAL A 60 12.25 2.93 -2.87
CA VAL A 60 11.21 3.23 -1.89
C VAL A 60 11.11 4.74 -1.82
N SER A 61 10.09 5.31 -2.47
CA SER A 61 9.84 6.76 -2.36
C SER A 61 9.53 7.13 -0.92
N ASP A 62 9.66 8.42 -0.57
CA ASP A 62 9.50 8.94 0.79
C ASP A 62 8.12 8.72 1.44
N ASP A 63 7.25 8.04 0.70
CA ASP A 63 5.82 8.00 0.87
C ASP A 63 5.24 6.61 0.65
N VAL A 64 6.10 5.59 0.52
CA VAL A 64 5.62 4.20 0.56
C VAL A 64 5.00 3.97 1.94
N ILE A 65 3.72 3.64 1.96
CA ILE A 65 3.02 3.35 3.20
C ILE A 65 3.33 1.92 3.59
N PRO A 66 3.84 1.68 4.80
CA PRO A 66 4.15 0.33 5.21
C PRO A 66 2.89 -0.56 5.26
N PRO A 67 3.05 -1.87 5.13
CA PRO A 67 4.31 -2.59 5.27
C PRO A 67 5.21 -2.47 4.02
N ILE A 68 6.43 -1.96 4.21
CA ILE A 68 7.52 -2.01 3.21
C ILE A 68 8.22 -3.38 3.38
N PRO A 69 7.53 -4.50 3.14
CA PRO A 69 8.24 -5.60 2.51
C PRO A 69 7.33 -6.46 1.61
N GLU A 70 6.44 -5.88 0.80
CA GLU A 70 5.98 -6.66 -0.35
C GLU A 70 7.21 -6.94 -1.22
N LEU A 71 7.69 -8.19 -1.22
CA LEU A 71 8.86 -8.71 -1.96
C LEU A 71 10.25 -8.28 -1.46
N ALA A 72 10.39 -7.62 -0.31
CA ALA A 72 11.72 -7.36 0.26
C ALA A 72 12.36 -8.67 0.72
N ILE A 73 13.61 -8.89 0.37
CA ILE A 73 14.31 -10.15 0.67
C ILE A 73 14.89 -10.08 2.08
N PRO A 74 14.52 -11.00 2.99
CA PRO A 74 15.21 -11.17 4.26
C PRO A 74 16.63 -11.72 4.08
N LEU A 75 17.55 -11.22 4.89
CA LEU A 75 18.93 -11.66 4.93
C LEU A 75 18.97 -13.12 5.43
N PRO A 76 19.80 -13.99 4.81
CA PRO A 76 19.85 -15.40 5.19
C PRO A 76 20.23 -15.66 6.66
N ASP A 77 21.00 -14.74 7.25
CA ASP A 77 21.50 -14.84 8.62
C ASP A 77 20.61 -14.10 9.65
N ASP A 78 19.63 -13.31 9.18
CA ASP A 78 18.70 -12.54 10.01
C ASP A 78 17.40 -12.31 9.23
N ASP A 79 16.41 -13.16 9.44
CA ASP A 79 15.11 -13.11 8.76
C ASP A 79 14.28 -11.88 9.12
N ARG A 80 14.71 -11.12 10.13
CA ARG A 80 14.13 -9.86 10.58
C ARG A 80 14.66 -8.67 9.80
N ARG A 81 15.71 -8.83 8.98
CA ARG A 81 16.34 -7.75 8.23
C ARG A 81 16.40 -8.06 6.75
N GLY A 82 16.33 -7.04 5.90
CA GLY A 82 16.58 -7.12 4.48
C GLY A 82 17.73 -6.23 4.02
N ALA A 83 17.94 -6.19 2.70
CA ALA A 83 18.92 -5.33 2.08
C ALA A 83 18.29 -4.01 1.60
N CYS A 84 18.94 -2.90 1.93
CA CYS A 84 18.63 -1.59 1.37
C CYS A 84 19.89 -0.85 0.92
N ARG A 85 19.77 0.24 0.18
CA ARG A 85 20.85 1.20 -0.08
C ARG A 85 20.34 2.63 -0.15
N GLY A 86 21.13 3.58 0.36
CA GLY A 86 20.81 5.01 0.27
C GLY A 86 21.02 5.58 -1.15
N PRO A 87 20.72 6.87 -1.39
CA PRO A 87 20.91 7.52 -2.70
C PRO A 87 22.34 7.52 -3.21
N THR A 88 23.31 7.48 -2.29
CA THR A 88 24.75 7.33 -2.56
C THR A 88 25.15 5.88 -2.89
N ARG A 89 24.17 4.97 -2.97
CA ARG A 89 24.31 3.51 -3.16
C ARG A 89 25.09 2.80 -2.06
N VAL A 90 25.31 3.45 -0.92
CA VAL A 90 25.83 2.79 0.28
C VAL A 90 24.79 1.80 0.79
N THR A 91 25.18 0.53 0.86
CA THR A 91 24.30 -0.57 1.29
C THR A 91 24.14 -0.61 2.80
N GLY A 92 22.94 -1.01 3.25
CA GLY A 92 22.56 -1.09 4.64
C GLY A 92 21.56 -2.21 4.92
N HIS A 93 20.93 -2.12 6.09
CA HIS A 93 19.93 -3.06 6.58
C HIS A 93 18.52 -2.43 6.59
N LEU A 94 17.56 -3.10 5.93
CA LEU A 94 16.14 -2.80 6.05
C LEU A 94 15.55 -3.57 7.23
N GLY A 95 14.77 -2.97 8.13
CA GLY A 95 13.97 -3.77 9.08
C GLY A 95 12.73 -4.36 8.40
N ILE A 96 12.58 -5.68 8.46
CA ILE A 96 11.46 -6.45 7.88
C ILE A 96 10.55 -7.03 8.96
N ALA A 97 11.09 -7.36 10.14
CA ALA A 97 10.25 -7.80 11.25
C ALA A 97 9.44 -6.64 11.82
N ASP A 98 8.27 -6.98 12.37
CA ASP A 98 7.38 -6.07 13.09
C ASP A 98 8.02 -5.65 14.43
N ASP A 99 9.03 -4.79 14.34
CA ASP A 99 9.76 -4.20 15.45
C ASP A 99 10.09 -2.72 15.20
N GLU A 100 10.81 -2.09 16.12
CA GLU A 100 11.14 -0.68 16.06
C GLU A 100 11.92 -0.25 14.80
N ASN A 101 12.55 -1.19 14.10
CA ASN A 101 13.30 -0.95 12.87
C ASN A 101 12.47 -1.23 11.61
N PHE A 102 11.22 -1.69 11.74
CA PHE A 102 10.35 -2.03 10.63
C PHE A 102 10.22 -0.88 9.63
N GLY A 103 10.59 -1.14 8.37
CA GLY A 103 10.54 -0.16 7.27
C GLY A 103 11.68 0.85 7.26
N ARG A 104 12.63 0.80 8.21
CA ARG A 104 13.80 1.69 8.25
C ARG A 104 14.98 1.08 7.51
N CYS A 105 15.65 1.89 6.69
CA CYS A 105 16.92 1.54 6.07
C CYS A 105 18.08 2.16 6.86
N THR A 106 18.95 1.33 7.43
CA THR A 106 20.11 1.75 8.21
C THR A 106 21.39 1.48 7.43
N THR A 107 22.05 2.53 6.97
CA THR A 107 23.37 2.50 6.32
C THR A 107 24.47 2.93 7.31
N SER A 108 25.74 2.77 6.96
CA SER A 108 26.86 3.19 7.82
C SER A 108 26.90 4.71 8.08
N ASP A 109 26.33 5.49 7.18
CA ASP A 109 26.37 6.95 7.16
C ASP A 109 25.03 7.59 7.57
N LYS A 110 23.90 6.89 7.38
CA LYS A 110 22.58 7.47 7.63
C LYS A 110 21.51 6.43 7.97
N ILE A 111 20.57 6.82 8.82
CA ILE A 111 19.30 6.12 9.01
C ILE A 111 18.25 6.83 8.16
N PHE A 112 17.61 6.08 7.28
CA PHE A 112 16.45 6.50 6.51
C PHE A 112 15.21 5.90 7.19
N ASP A 113 14.37 6.76 7.76
CA ASP A 113 13.15 6.36 8.48
C ASP A 113 12.05 5.87 7.52
N ASN A 114 10.88 5.53 8.07
CA ASN A 114 9.68 5.01 7.37
C ASN A 114 9.02 6.01 6.38
N GLY A 115 9.82 6.88 5.79
CA GLY A 115 9.44 7.80 4.73
C GLY A 115 10.50 7.79 3.66
N GLY A 116 10.85 6.58 3.17
CA GLY A 116 11.63 6.28 1.96
C GLY A 116 12.96 7.02 1.76
N GLY A 117 13.32 7.19 0.49
CA GLY A 117 14.56 7.86 0.09
C GLY A 117 15.74 6.89 0.00
N PHE A 118 15.44 5.61 -0.10
CA PHE A 118 16.38 4.50 -0.22
C PHE A 118 15.83 3.47 -1.20
N GLU A 119 16.67 2.56 -1.66
CA GLU A 119 16.28 1.43 -2.48
C GLU A 119 16.27 0.16 -1.63
N ILE A 120 15.37 -0.76 -1.92
CA ILE A 120 15.31 -2.09 -1.31
C ILE A 120 15.64 -3.14 -2.35
N LEU A 121 16.33 -4.21 -1.92
CA LEU A 121 16.59 -5.35 -2.78
C LEU A 121 15.35 -6.26 -2.78
N GLN A 122 14.84 -6.53 -3.97
CA GLN A 122 13.71 -7.44 -4.17
C GLN A 122 14.10 -8.59 -5.09
N ALA A 123 13.47 -9.74 -4.87
CA ALA A 123 13.56 -10.87 -5.78
C ALA A 123 12.20 -11.51 -6.00
N ARG A 124 12.04 -12.10 -7.18
CA ARG A 124 10.96 -13.03 -7.49
C ARG A 124 11.53 -14.20 -8.27
N ARG A 125 11.04 -15.42 -7.99
CA ARG A 125 11.23 -16.53 -8.95
C ARG A 125 10.46 -16.22 -10.24
N HIS A 126 10.94 -16.70 -11.38
CA HIS A 126 10.19 -16.72 -12.63
C HIS A 126 8.89 -17.53 -12.51
N ALA A 127 8.82 -18.45 -11.54
CA ALA A 127 7.59 -19.07 -11.06
C ALA A 127 7.59 -19.09 -9.52
N PRO A 128 6.57 -18.54 -8.84
CA PRO A 128 6.58 -18.39 -7.38
C PRO A 128 6.89 -19.72 -6.68
N PRO A 129 7.62 -19.72 -5.54
CA PRO A 129 7.76 -20.92 -4.70
C PRO A 129 6.37 -21.47 -4.35
N SER A 130 6.28 -22.73 -3.91
CA SER A 130 5.03 -23.26 -3.36
C SER A 130 4.65 -22.47 -2.10
N ILE A 131 3.89 -21.40 -2.28
CA ILE A 131 3.26 -20.65 -1.21
C ILE A 131 2.24 -21.62 -0.60
N ASP A 132 2.30 -21.82 0.71
CA ASP A 132 1.19 -22.46 1.41
C ASP A 132 0.01 -21.50 1.36
N CYS A 133 -0.78 -21.66 0.32
CA CYS A 133 -1.97 -20.87 0.07
C CYS A 133 -3.17 -21.39 0.87
N GLY A 134 -2.98 -22.36 1.76
CA GLY A 134 -4.02 -22.95 2.57
C GLY A 134 -4.96 -23.87 1.79
N ASP A 135 -6.09 -24.18 2.42
CA ASP A 135 -7.08 -25.11 1.87
C ASP A 135 -8.02 -24.42 0.87
N ARG A 136 -7.99 -24.88 -0.38
CA ARG A 136 -8.83 -24.36 -1.47
C ARG A 136 -10.32 -24.38 -1.13
N ARG A 137 -10.82 -25.45 -0.50
CA ARG A 137 -12.26 -25.60 -0.21
C ARG A 137 -12.70 -24.56 0.82
N ARG A 138 -11.90 -24.36 1.88
CA ARG A 138 -12.13 -23.33 2.90
C ARG A 138 -12.10 -21.92 2.29
N LEU A 139 -11.09 -21.63 1.48
CA LEU A 139 -10.96 -20.31 0.85
C LEU A 139 -12.06 -20.01 -0.16
N LYS A 140 -12.45 -21.00 -0.98
CA LYS A 140 -13.60 -20.90 -1.86
C LYS A 140 -14.89 -20.61 -1.09
N ALA A 141 -15.16 -21.38 -0.03
CA ALA A 141 -16.36 -21.18 0.78
C ALA A 141 -16.40 -19.78 1.42
N ARG A 142 -15.25 -19.30 1.90
CA ARG A 142 -15.12 -17.92 2.41
C ARG A 142 -15.37 -16.88 1.32
N TRP A 143 -14.78 -17.07 0.14
CA TRP A 143 -14.98 -16.18 -1.00
C TRP A 143 -16.47 -16.12 -1.39
N GLU A 144 -17.15 -17.25 -1.50
CA GLU A 144 -18.59 -17.32 -1.80
C GLU A 144 -19.43 -16.62 -0.73
N ALA A 145 -19.12 -16.82 0.55
CA ALA A 145 -19.81 -16.18 1.67
C ALA A 145 -19.66 -14.65 1.65
N LEU A 146 -18.46 -14.15 1.31
CA LEU A 146 -18.24 -12.71 1.20
C LEU A 146 -18.90 -12.13 -0.05
N LEU A 147 -18.86 -12.81 -1.21
CA LEU A 147 -19.57 -12.33 -2.40
C LEU A 147 -21.08 -12.29 -2.23
N ALA A 148 -21.64 -13.10 -1.33
CA ALA A 148 -23.06 -13.07 -1.01
C ALA A 148 -23.50 -11.75 -0.34
N THR A 149 -22.57 -10.89 0.11
CA THR A 149 -22.90 -9.55 0.61
C THR A 149 -23.10 -8.53 -0.50
N LEU A 150 -22.77 -8.86 -1.75
CA LEU A 150 -22.94 -7.97 -2.90
C LEU A 150 -24.36 -8.03 -3.44
N THR A 151 -24.88 -6.87 -3.84
CA THR A 151 -26.21 -6.74 -4.46
C THR A 151 -26.13 -6.79 -5.98
N ASP A 152 -27.28 -6.85 -6.65
CA ASP A 152 -27.35 -6.73 -8.12
C ASP A 152 -26.86 -5.37 -8.61
N GLU A 153 -27.03 -4.31 -7.81
CA GLU A 153 -26.51 -2.96 -8.11
C GLU A 153 -24.99 -2.94 -8.07
N ASP A 154 -24.37 -3.67 -7.14
CA ASP A 154 -22.90 -3.78 -7.06
C ASP A 154 -22.33 -4.49 -8.28
N TYR A 155 -23.00 -5.57 -8.73
CA TYR A 155 -22.63 -6.22 -9.97
C TYR A 155 -22.80 -5.27 -11.16
N ALA A 156 -23.95 -4.61 -11.30
CA ALA A 156 -24.20 -3.65 -12.39
C ALA A 156 -23.18 -2.50 -12.42
N LEU A 157 -22.75 -2.01 -11.25
CA LEU A 157 -21.70 -0.99 -11.13
C LEU A 157 -20.37 -1.48 -11.73
N VAL A 158 -19.94 -2.70 -11.40
CA VAL A 158 -18.71 -3.29 -11.95
C VAL A 158 -18.85 -3.56 -13.45
N GLU A 159 -20.00 -4.05 -13.90
CA GLU A 159 -20.26 -4.32 -15.32
C GLU A 159 -20.24 -3.03 -16.15
N ALA A 160 -20.83 -1.95 -15.64
CA ALA A 160 -20.80 -0.63 -16.26
C ALA A 160 -19.36 -0.08 -16.37
N ALA A 161 -18.57 -0.23 -15.31
CA ALA A 161 -17.20 0.29 -15.27
C ALA A 161 -16.21 -0.51 -16.13
N THR A 162 -16.44 -1.82 -16.29
CA THR A 162 -15.50 -2.72 -16.99
C THR A 162 -15.97 -3.11 -18.39
N THR A 163 -17.25 -2.86 -18.71
CA THR A 163 -17.93 -3.33 -19.93
C THR A 163 -17.98 -4.86 -20.07
N ARG A 164 -17.81 -5.59 -18.95
CA ARG A 164 -17.78 -7.06 -18.92
C ARG A 164 -18.88 -7.63 -18.06
N PRO A 165 -19.46 -8.79 -18.41
CA PRO A 165 -20.45 -9.48 -17.58
C PRO A 165 -19.76 -10.13 -16.38
N ILE A 166 -19.75 -9.45 -15.24
CA ILE A 166 -18.91 -9.80 -14.08
C ILE A 166 -19.33 -11.15 -13.47
N ARG A 167 -20.58 -11.57 -13.63
CA ARG A 167 -21.04 -12.92 -13.21
C ARG A 167 -20.37 -14.05 -14.01
N ASN A 168 -20.00 -13.79 -15.26
CA ASN A 168 -19.21 -14.75 -16.03
C ASN A 168 -17.76 -14.80 -15.51
N VAL A 169 -17.23 -13.68 -15.02
CA VAL A 169 -15.89 -13.60 -14.43
C VAL A 169 -15.83 -14.34 -13.10
N THR A 170 -16.85 -14.20 -12.25
CA THR A 170 -16.94 -14.96 -10.99
C THR A 170 -17.07 -16.46 -11.25
N ALA A 171 -17.89 -16.86 -12.22
CA ALA A 171 -18.01 -18.26 -12.66
C ALA A 171 -16.69 -18.80 -13.24
N ALA A 172 -15.97 -18.00 -14.05
CA ALA A 172 -14.67 -18.38 -14.60
C ALA A 172 -13.61 -18.52 -13.51
N PHE A 173 -13.59 -17.59 -12.54
CA PHE A 173 -12.69 -17.60 -11.41
C PHE A 173 -12.93 -18.83 -10.54
N VAL A 174 -14.16 -19.04 -10.05
CA VAL A 174 -14.46 -20.14 -9.12
C VAL A 174 -14.13 -21.53 -9.70
N ASN A 175 -14.30 -21.70 -11.01
CA ASN A 175 -14.05 -22.96 -11.70
C ASN A 175 -12.56 -23.26 -11.89
N LYS A 176 -11.72 -22.23 -12.05
CA LYS A 176 -10.29 -22.39 -12.41
C LYS A 176 -9.33 -22.00 -11.29
N ALA A 177 -9.79 -21.25 -10.30
CA ALA A 177 -8.98 -20.73 -9.21
C ALA A 177 -8.38 -21.86 -8.35
N SER A 178 -7.07 -21.76 -8.16
CA SER A 178 -6.30 -22.49 -7.17
C SER A 178 -6.53 -21.94 -5.76
N ALA A 179 -5.98 -22.60 -4.73
CA ALA A 179 -5.95 -22.03 -3.39
C ALA A 179 -5.26 -20.65 -3.36
N CYS A 180 -4.17 -20.50 -4.12
CA CYS A 180 -3.40 -19.26 -4.20
C CYS A 180 -4.20 -18.12 -4.84
N ASP A 181 -5.05 -18.44 -5.82
CA ASP A 181 -5.89 -17.42 -6.44
C ASP A 181 -6.93 -16.89 -5.45
N PHE A 182 -7.59 -17.77 -4.69
CA PHE A 182 -8.50 -17.33 -3.64
C PHE A 182 -7.78 -16.58 -2.51
N ALA A 183 -6.62 -17.06 -2.06
CA ALA A 183 -5.82 -16.38 -1.05
C ALA A 183 -5.38 -14.98 -1.53
N GLY A 184 -4.95 -14.86 -2.78
CA GLY A 184 -4.58 -13.60 -3.41
C GLY A 184 -5.76 -12.62 -3.50
N PHE A 185 -6.92 -13.09 -3.99
CA PHE A 185 -8.14 -12.28 -4.03
C PHE A 185 -8.54 -11.79 -2.62
N LEU A 186 -8.52 -12.68 -1.63
CA LEU A 186 -8.88 -12.39 -0.24
C LEU A 186 -7.74 -11.77 0.58
N SER A 187 -6.64 -11.34 -0.03
CA SER A 187 -5.52 -10.72 0.68
C SER A 187 -5.71 -9.20 0.85
N SER A 188 -4.90 -8.57 1.68
CA SER A 188 -4.77 -7.09 1.74
C SER A 188 -3.87 -6.51 0.65
N SER A 189 -3.24 -7.32 -0.19
CA SER A 189 -2.28 -6.88 -1.20
C SER A 189 -2.91 -5.83 -2.11
N ARG A 190 -2.22 -4.72 -2.37
CA ARG A 190 -2.77 -3.62 -3.19
C ARG A 190 -3.24 -4.12 -4.55
N LEU A 191 -2.45 -5.00 -5.17
CA LEU A 191 -2.80 -5.68 -6.42
C LEU A 191 -2.61 -7.19 -6.28
N PHE A 192 -3.66 -7.94 -6.64
CA PHE A 192 -3.57 -9.37 -6.90
C PHE A 192 -3.48 -9.57 -8.41
N VAL A 193 -2.32 -10.00 -8.93
CA VAL A 193 -2.10 -10.18 -10.37
C VAL A 193 -2.81 -11.45 -10.83
N HIS A 194 -3.80 -11.30 -11.71
CA HIS A 194 -4.56 -12.42 -12.24
C HIS A 194 -5.05 -12.14 -13.66
N ALA A 195 -5.16 -13.18 -14.49
CA ALA A 195 -5.55 -13.05 -15.89
C ALA A 195 -6.96 -12.45 -16.08
N LEU A 196 -7.84 -12.61 -15.10
CA LEU A 196 -9.19 -12.03 -15.11
C LEU A 196 -9.26 -10.58 -14.63
N ASN A 197 -8.15 -9.93 -14.28
CA ASN A 197 -8.16 -8.50 -13.93
C ASN A 197 -8.61 -7.62 -15.10
N GLY A 198 -8.23 -7.99 -16.33
CA GLY A 198 -8.70 -7.34 -17.56
C GLY A 198 -10.18 -7.58 -17.84
N GLU A 199 -10.79 -8.54 -17.16
CA GLU A 199 -12.23 -8.81 -17.24
C GLU A 199 -13.01 -8.20 -16.06
N GLY A 200 -12.34 -7.55 -15.10
CA GLY A 200 -12.98 -6.87 -13.97
C GLY A 200 -12.84 -7.55 -12.62
N LEU A 201 -12.06 -8.64 -12.49
CA LEU A 201 -11.89 -9.33 -11.19
C LEU A 201 -11.39 -8.40 -10.08
N HIS A 202 -10.43 -7.52 -10.38
CA HIS A 202 -9.93 -6.54 -9.41
C HIS A 202 -10.95 -5.45 -9.07
N ALA A 203 -11.78 -5.03 -10.04
CA ALA A 203 -12.84 -4.06 -9.79
C ALA A 203 -13.91 -4.65 -8.84
N LEU A 204 -14.31 -5.91 -9.04
CA LEU A 204 -15.17 -6.64 -8.12
C LEU A 204 -14.56 -6.74 -6.71
N ARG A 205 -13.25 -7.02 -6.64
CA ARG A 205 -12.50 -7.07 -5.39
C ARG A 205 -12.54 -5.73 -4.64
N ALA A 206 -12.46 -4.61 -5.36
CA ALA A 206 -12.54 -3.27 -4.79
C ALA A 206 -13.92 -2.92 -4.25
N VAL A 207 -14.98 -3.20 -5.03
CA VAL A 207 -16.37 -3.01 -4.59
C VAL A 207 -16.67 -3.88 -3.35
N LEU A 208 -16.25 -5.14 -3.34
CA LEU A 208 -16.43 -6.01 -2.18
C LEU A 208 -15.75 -5.46 -0.92
N ALA A 209 -14.53 -4.93 -1.05
CA ALA A 209 -13.82 -4.33 0.07
C ALA A 209 -14.53 -3.08 0.62
N GLU A 210 -15.10 -2.23 -0.24
CA GLU A 210 -15.94 -1.09 0.18
C GLU A 210 -17.19 -1.58 0.93
N ARG A 211 -17.92 -2.56 0.38
CA ARG A 211 -19.16 -3.06 1.00
C ARG A 211 -18.92 -3.69 2.36
N LEU A 212 -17.87 -4.51 2.49
CA LEU A 212 -17.51 -5.11 3.78
C LEU A 212 -17.09 -4.05 4.81
N ARG A 213 -16.41 -2.98 4.38
CA ARG A 213 -16.07 -1.84 5.23
C ARG A 213 -17.32 -1.10 5.68
N ASP A 214 -18.24 -0.80 4.77
CA ASP A 214 -19.48 -0.10 5.09
C ASP A 214 -20.33 -0.90 6.10
N LEU A 215 -20.47 -2.22 5.91
CA LEU A 215 -21.14 -3.11 6.86
C LEU A 215 -20.51 -3.05 8.26
N ARG A 216 -19.17 -3.04 8.34
CA ARG A 216 -18.44 -2.90 9.60
C ARG A 216 -18.68 -1.54 10.26
N LEU A 217 -18.61 -0.45 9.49
CA LEU A 217 -18.85 0.90 9.99
C LEU A 217 -20.27 1.06 10.55
N THR A 218 -21.29 0.63 9.81
CA THR A 218 -22.69 0.74 10.23
C THR A 218 -23.04 -0.13 11.45
N LYS A 219 -22.21 -1.14 11.74
CA LYS A 219 -22.41 -1.98 12.92
C LYS A 219 -21.97 -1.29 14.21
N TYR A 220 -20.87 -0.54 14.15
CA TYR A 220 -20.21 0.03 15.34
C TYR A 220 -20.44 1.53 15.51
N ALA A 221 -20.94 2.21 14.48
CA ALA A 221 -21.17 3.64 14.49
C ALA A 221 -22.50 4.01 13.84
N SER A 222 -23.04 5.16 14.22
CA SER A 222 -24.22 5.78 13.62
C SER A 222 -24.22 7.29 13.87
N GLY A 223 -25.07 8.02 13.15
CA GLY A 223 -25.25 9.46 13.30
C GLY A 223 -24.43 10.29 12.31
N SER A 224 -24.53 11.61 12.43
CA SER A 224 -24.08 12.56 11.39
C SER A 224 -22.59 12.51 11.07
N ILE A 225 -21.73 12.12 12.03
CA ILE A 225 -20.30 11.96 11.77
C ILE A 225 -20.04 10.79 10.82
N LEU A 226 -20.80 9.70 10.96
CA LEU A 226 -20.71 8.56 10.04
C LEU A 226 -21.27 8.94 8.66
N ASP A 227 -22.37 9.70 8.62
CA ASP A 227 -22.94 10.19 7.35
C ASP A 227 -21.95 11.09 6.60
N GLU A 228 -21.30 12.02 7.30
CA GLU A 228 -20.24 12.88 6.74
C GLU A 228 -19.05 12.05 6.27
N TRP A 229 -18.68 11.00 7.01
CA TRP A 229 -17.62 10.08 6.61
C TRP A 229 -17.96 9.33 5.32
N PHE A 230 -19.19 8.82 5.17
CA PHE A 230 -19.63 8.18 3.93
C PHE A 230 -19.71 9.15 2.76
N GLU A 231 -20.08 10.40 3.00
CA GLU A 231 -20.19 11.41 1.95
C GLU A 231 -18.81 11.91 1.50
N HIS A 232 -17.91 12.19 2.45
CA HIS A 232 -16.68 12.91 2.17
C HIS A 232 -15.41 12.05 2.22
N GLY A 233 -15.40 10.98 3.03
CA GLY A 233 -14.22 10.15 3.28
C GLY A 233 -13.13 10.85 4.09
N VAL A 234 -13.39 12.05 4.59
CA VAL A 234 -12.48 12.86 5.39
C VAL A 234 -13.26 13.66 6.42
N LEU A 235 -12.78 13.64 7.66
CA LEU A 235 -13.28 14.45 8.76
C LEU A 235 -12.19 15.45 9.16
N ILE A 236 -12.58 16.71 9.28
CA ILE A 236 -11.70 17.80 9.70
C ILE A 236 -12.37 18.45 10.91
N ARG A 237 -11.67 18.48 12.04
CA ARG A 237 -12.19 19.04 13.31
C ARG A 237 -11.11 19.84 14.03
N PRO A 238 -11.48 20.85 14.84
CA PRO A 238 -10.56 21.42 15.81
C PRO A 238 -9.94 20.33 16.68
N TYR A 239 -8.66 20.46 17.00
CA TYR A 239 -7.96 19.55 17.91
C TYR A 239 -7.67 20.26 19.22
N THR A 240 -8.28 19.78 20.29
CA THR A 240 -8.04 20.25 21.66
C THR A 240 -7.20 19.23 22.42
N ASN A 241 -7.54 17.94 22.31
CA ASN A 241 -6.82 16.86 22.96
C ASN A 241 -7.08 15.50 22.28
N ASP A 242 -6.43 14.44 22.75
CA ASP A 242 -6.51 13.11 22.14
C ASP A 242 -7.90 12.44 22.25
N GLN A 243 -8.79 12.92 23.13
CA GLN A 243 -10.17 12.47 23.19
C GLN A 243 -10.91 12.79 21.88
N ASP A 244 -10.64 13.95 21.28
CA ASP A 244 -11.25 14.36 20.01
C ASP A 244 -10.90 13.35 18.90
N VAL A 245 -9.65 12.89 18.88
CA VAL A 245 -9.17 11.89 17.92
C VAL A 245 -9.80 10.54 18.21
N TYR A 246 -9.87 10.11 19.48
CA TYR A 246 -10.51 8.85 19.88
C TYR A 246 -11.98 8.78 19.48
N ASP A 247 -12.72 9.87 19.64
CA ASP A 247 -14.13 9.91 19.28
C ASP A 247 -14.35 9.79 17.76
N LEU A 248 -13.48 10.40 16.95
CA LEU A 248 -13.49 10.19 15.51
C LEU A 248 -13.10 8.76 15.12
N LEU A 249 -12.06 8.20 15.74
CA LEU A 249 -11.59 6.84 15.42
C LEU A 249 -12.65 5.77 15.72
N LYS A 250 -13.43 5.91 16.80
CA LYS A 250 -14.57 5.00 17.07
C LYS A 250 -15.59 4.98 15.94
N VAL A 251 -15.78 6.11 15.25
CA VAL A 251 -16.72 6.20 14.13
C VAL A 251 -16.15 5.57 12.87
N VAL A 252 -14.88 5.82 12.57
CA VAL A 252 -14.28 5.49 11.26
C VAL A 252 -13.54 4.15 11.21
N ALA A 253 -13.32 3.49 12.34
CA ALA A 253 -12.56 2.24 12.37
C ALA A 253 -13.33 1.05 11.79
N GLY A 254 -14.63 0.97 12.04
CA GLY A 254 -15.41 -0.23 11.76
C GLY A 254 -14.97 -1.42 12.62
N GLU A 255 -14.51 -1.15 13.85
CA GLU A 255 -14.02 -2.14 14.80
C GLU A 255 -14.79 -2.03 16.13
N PRO A 256 -14.91 -3.12 16.90
CA PRO A 256 -15.53 -3.08 18.22
C PRO A 256 -14.73 -2.24 19.22
N SER A 257 -13.44 -2.03 18.98
CA SER A 257 -12.58 -1.17 19.79
C SER A 257 -11.50 -0.52 18.94
N VAL A 258 -11.05 0.66 19.40
CA VAL A 258 -9.90 1.38 18.85
C VAL A 258 -8.93 1.69 19.99
N PRO A 259 -7.63 1.90 19.72
CA PRO A 259 -6.66 2.25 20.75
C PRO A 259 -7.11 3.48 21.55
N ALA A 260 -7.15 3.38 22.87
CA ALA A 260 -7.48 4.49 23.75
C ALA A 260 -6.29 5.46 23.89
N PRO A 261 -6.54 6.76 24.11
CA PRO A 261 -5.48 7.73 24.38
C PRO A 261 -4.79 7.46 25.74
N PRO A 262 -3.59 8.03 25.99
CA PRO A 262 -2.88 9.00 25.16
C PRO A 262 -2.25 8.39 23.91
N TYR A 263 -2.20 9.15 22.83
CA TYR A 263 -1.56 8.71 21.59
C TYR A 263 -0.08 9.11 21.54
N ASP A 264 0.74 8.23 20.97
CA ASP A 264 2.12 8.56 20.62
C ASP A 264 2.15 9.28 19.26
N TRP A 265 2.49 10.57 19.31
CA TRP A 265 2.56 11.44 18.15
C TRP A 265 4.00 11.61 17.66
N ALA A 266 4.24 11.30 16.39
CA ALA A 266 5.49 11.59 15.71
C ALA A 266 5.37 12.90 14.91
N GLU A 267 6.21 13.90 15.24
CA GLU A 267 6.34 15.11 14.41
C GLU A 267 6.98 14.77 13.06
N ARG A 268 6.39 15.31 11.99
CA ARG A 268 6.89 15.24 10.63
C ARG A 268 7.06 16.66 10.11
N ARG A 269 8.31 16.99 9.75
CA ARG A 269 8.71 18.25 9.12
C ARG A 269 8.98 17.97 7.65
N ILE A 270 8.06 18.39 6.81
CA ILE A 270 8.15 18.17 5.37
C ILE A 270 8.60 19.46 4.73
N THR A 271 9.73 19.44 4.03
CA THR A 271 10.21 20.58 3.26
C THR A 271 9.66 20.47 1.85
N SER A 272 9.01 21.50 1.35
CA SER A 272 8.57 21.57 -0.05
C SER A 272 9.78 21.58 -0.97
N VAL A 273 9.81 20.64 -1.91
CA VAL A 273 10.86 20.50 -2.92
C VAL A 273 10.25 20.58 -4.32
N GLU A 274 11.08 20.90 -5.29
CA GLU A 274 10.70 20.76 -6.70
C GLU A 274 10.49 19.29 -7.04
N ASN A 275 9.51 18.99 -7.90
CA ASN A 275 9.15 17.62 -8.32
C ASN A 275 8.85 16.67 -7.15
N ASP A 276 8.18 17.18 -6.12
CA ASP A 276 7.73 16.38 -4.99
C ASP A 276 6.90 15.17 -5.48
N PRO A 277 7.33 13.92 -5.22
CA PRO A 277 6.60 12.74 -5.67
C PRO A 277 5.21 12.62 -5.03
N GLN A 278 4.95 13.30 -3.90
CA GLN A 278 3.62 13.45 -3.30
C GLN A 278 2.78 14.54 -3.92
N GLY A 279 3.36 15.37 -4.78
CA GLY A 279 2.64 16.35 -5.58
C GLY A 279 1.66 15.72 -6.57
N ARG A 280 1.86 14.44 -6.91
CA ARG A 280 0.99 13.69 -7.83
C ARG A 280 -0.22 13.15 -7.08
N ALA A 281 -1.42 13.55 -7.49
CA ALA A 281 -2.70 12.99 -7.01
C ALA A 281 -2.71 11.45 -7.08
N HIS A 282 -3.12 10.78 -6.00
CA HIS A 282 -3.13 9.32 -5.91
C HIS A 282 -4.14 8.79 -4.89
N VAL A 283 -4.41 7.49 -4.98
CA VAL A 283 -5.04 6.69 -3.92
C VAL A 283 -4.04 5.65 -3.43
N ASP A 284 -3.99 5.42 -2.12
CA ASP A 284 -2.98 4.56 -1.51
C ASP A 284 -3.21 3.08 -1.79
N SER A 285 -4.48 2.67 -1.84
CA SER A 285 -4.89 1.29 -2.07
C SER A 285 -6.32 1.23 -2.60
N PHE A 286 -6.73 0.06 -3.07
CA PHE A 286 -8.10 -0.25 -3.51
C PHE A 286 -9.10 -0.30 -2.33
N ALA A 287 -8.61 -0.53 -1.11
CA ALA A 287 -9.42 -0.64 0.10
C ALA A 287 -9.10 0.47 1.10
N SER A 288 -10.09 0.79 1.92
CA SER A 288 -10.00 1.83 2.94
C SER A 288 -8.84 1.61 3.90
N VAL A 289 -8.04 2.65 4.08
CA VAL A 289 -7.02 2.75 5.13
C VAL A 289 -7.20 4.11 5.80
N VAL A 290 -7.36 4.11 7.12
CA VAL A 290 -7.58 5.35 7.88
C VAL A 290 -6.23 5.94 8.30
N LYS A 291 -6.00 7.21 7.95
CA LYS A 291 -4.87 8.02 8.42
C LYS A 291 -5.34 9.24 9.19
N VAL A 292 -4.50 9.69 10.11
CA VAL A 292 -4.72 10.79 11.04
C VAL A 292 -3.54 11.76 10.97
N TRP A 293 -3.83 13.04 10.77
CA TRP A 293 -2.86 14.12 10.84
C TRP A 293 -3.33 15.17 11.83
N LEU A 294 -2.43 15.66 12.68
CA LEU A 294 -2.61 16.92 13.38
C LEU A 294 -1.85 18.01 12.63
N PHE A 295 -2.54 19.09 12.32
CA PHE A 295 -1.96 20.29 11.71
C PHE A 295 -2.18 21.45 12.67
N ASP A 296 -1.11 22.18 13.02
CA ASP A 296 -1.18 23.33 13.91
C ASP A 296 -1.40 24.63 13.13
N ASP A 297 -0.57 24.86 12.11
CA ASP A 297 -0.64 25.98 11.18
C ASP A 297 -0.14 25.50 9.82
N VAL A 298 -0.98 25.60 8.79
CA VAL A 298 -0.68 25.19 7.43
C VAL A 298 -1.21 26.26 6.47
N GLY A 299 -0.30 27.10 5.98
CA GLY A 299 -0.57 28.04 4.89
C GLY A 299 -0.72 27.36 3.53
N ALA A 300 -1.33 28.08 2.59
CA ALA A 300 -1.52 27.60 1.22
C ALA A 300 -0.20 27.34 0.47
N ASP A 301 0.88 28.05 0.82
CA ASP A 301 2.21 27.93 0.24
C ASP A 301 3.14 26.95 0.98
N ALA A 302 2.64 26.28 2.03
CA ALA A 302 3.39 25.29 2.79
C ALA A 302 3.28 23.86 2.21
N GLY A 303 2.70 23.71 1.01
CA GLY A 303 2.37 22.40 0.46
C GLY A 303 1.31 21.66 1.28
N PRO A 304 0.09 22.23 1.44
CA PRO A 304 -0.98 21.64 2.24
C PRO A 304 -1.44 20.28 1.70
N LEU A 305 -2.02 19.44 2.56
CA LEU A 305 -2.68 18.22 2.10
C LEU A 305 -3.89 18.63 1.25
N HIS A 306 -3.95 18.14 0.01
CA HIS A 306 -5.13 18.26 -0.84
C HIS A 306 -5.91 16.95 -0.81
N VAL A 307 -7.24 17.07 -0.81
CA VAL A 307 -8.16 15.93 -0.85
C VAL A 307 -9.28 16.20 -1.84
N VAL A 308 -9.77 15.14 -2.50
CA VAL A 308 -11.00 15.18 -3.30
C VAL A 308 -12.10 14.51 -2.51
N ARG A 309 -12.99 15.30 -1.89
CA ARG A 309 -14.08 14.76 -1.06
C ARG A 309 -14.96 13.79 -1.86
N GLY A 310 -15.36 12.69 -1.22
CA GLY A 310 -16.21 11.65 -1.79
C GLY A 310 -15.53 10.75 -2.82
N SER A 311 -14.27 11.01 -3.21
CA SER A 311 -13.55 10.15 -4.17
C SER A 311 -13.24 8.75 -3.64
N HIS A 312 -13.36 8.51 -2.33
CA HIS A 312 -13.28 7.17 -1.71
C HIS A 312 -14.49 6.27 -1.97
N ARG A 313 -15.57 6.77 -2.60
CA ARG A 313 -16.70 5.93 -3.05
C ARG A 313 -16.49 5.42 -4.46
N HIS A 314 -16.79 4.16 -4.72
CA HIS A 314 -16.76 3.61 -6.06
C HIS A 314 -17.94 4.11 -6.90
N THR A 315 -17.64 4.92 -7.91
CA THR A 315 -18.55 5.29 -9.01
C THR A 315 -18.12 4.55 -10.28
N VAL A 316 -18.96 4.56 -11.32
CA VAL A 316 -18.60 3.97 -12.63
C VAL A 316 -17.27 4.54 -13.14
N ASP A 317 -17.14 5.86 -13.17
CA ASP A 317 -15.93 6.54 -13.67
C ASP A 317 -14.68 6.22 -12.84
N ARG A 318 -14.82 6.17 -11.50
CA ARG A 318 -13.71 5.79 -10.62
C ARG A 318 -13.28 4.35 -10.85
N LEU A 319 -14.23 3.42 -10.91
CA LEU A 319 -13.90 2.00 -11.11
C LEU A 319 -13.31 1.76 -12.49
N ALA A 320 -13.76 2.47 -13.53
CA ALA A 320 -13.16 2.42 -14.85
C ALA A 320 -11.69 2.89 -14.79
N TRP A 321 -11.42 3.97 -14.04
CA TRP A 321 -10.06 4.43 -13.76
C TRP A 321 -9.21 3.37 -13.04
N GLU A 322 -9.69 2.84 -11.91
CA GLU A 322 -8.96 1.82 -11.15
C GLU A 322 -8.74 0.54 -11.97
N HIS A 323 -9.72 0.13 -12.77
CA HIS A 323 -9.62 -1.00 -13.68
C HIS A 323 -8.52 -0.79 -14.72
N ALA A 324 -8.48 0.39 -15.36
CA ALA A 324 -7.42 0.74 -16.31
C ALA A 324 -6.04 0.75 -15.62
N ARG A 325 -5.94 1.34 -14.41
CA ARG A 325 -4.70 1.36 -13.64
C ARG A 325 -4.22 -0.02 -13.24
N ALA A 326 -5.10 -0.89 -12.73
CA ALA A 326 -4.77 -2.24 -12.29
C ALA A 326 -4.28 -3.16 -13.43
N ASN A 327 -4.62 -2.84 -14.68
CA ASN A 327 -4.16 -3.55 -15.88
C ASN A 327 -2.93 -2.89 -16.53
N GLY A 328 -2.51 -1.71 -16.06
CA GLY A 328 -1.36 -0.98 -16.56
C GLY A 328 -0.05 -1.38 -15.87
N ARG A 329 1.08 -1.05 -16.50
CA ARG A 329 2.44 -1.26 -15.95
C ARG A 329 2.62 -0.59 -14.58
N GLU A 330 1.97 0.56 -14.37
CA GLU A 330 2.01 1.33 -13.12
C GLU A 330 1.62 0.49 -11.90
N ALA A 331 0.65 -0.42 -12.06
CA ALA A 331 0.17 -1.27 -10.97
C ALA A 331 1.26 -2.16 -10.37
N LEU A 332 2.32 -2.46 -11.13
CA LEU A 332 3.44 -3.31 -10.72
C LEU A 332 4.61 -2.54 -10.09
N ILE A 333 4.66 -1.22 -10.24
CA ILE A 333 5.85 -0.40 -9.92
C ILE A 333 5.63 0.47 -8.68
N GLU A 334 4.50 1.16 -8.60
CA GLU A 334 4.25 2.19 -7.60
C GLU A 334 3.54 1.62 -6.35
N PRO A 335 3.77 2.16 -5.15
CA PRO A 335 3.08 1.75 -3.92
C PRO A 335 1.61 2.24 -3.86
N SER A 336 1.18 3.09 -4.80
CA SER A 336 -0.14 3.72 -4.89
C SER A 336 -0.59 3.79 -6.36
N PHE A 337 -1.88 4.00 -6.61
CA PHE A 337 -2.37 4.30 -7.96
C PHE A 337 -2.44 5.81 -8.16
N ARG A 338 -1.73 6.34 -9.16
CA ARG A 338 -1.62 7.77 -9.38
C ARG A 338 -2.51 8.22 -10.51
N LEU A 339 -3.02 9.44 -10.38
CA LEU A 339 -3.67 10.16 -11.45
C LEU A 339 -2.56 10.79 -12.29
N THR A 340 -2.42 10.34 -13.53
CA THR A 340 -1.56 10.99 -14.51
C THR A 340 -2.21 12.31 -14.92
N SER A 341 -1.42 13.38 -15.01
CA SER A 341 -1.92 14.75 -15.23
C SER A 341 -2.59 14.96 -16.58
N ASN A 342 -2.32 14.11 -17.57
CA ASN A 342 -2.93 14.23 -18.89
C ASN A 342 -4.22 13.41 -18.97
N GLU A 343 -5.32 14.09 -19.27
CA GLU A 343 -6.61 13.44 -19.58
C GLU A 343 -6.51 12.47 -20.76
N SER A 344 -5.62 12.74 -21.73
CA SER A 344 -5.35 11.83 -22.85
C SER A 344 -4.69 10.51 -22.41
N ASP A 345 -3.92 10.53 -21.33
CA ASP A 345 -3.29 9.34 -20.75
C ASP A 345 -4.25 8.59 -19.80
N ALA A 346 -5.40 9.21 -19.48
CA ALA A 346 -6.46 8.62 -18.68
C ALA A 346 -7.39 7.72 -19.50
N GLY A 347 -7.53 7.95 -20.81
CA GLY A 347 -8.41 7.16 -21.68
C GLY A 347 -9.85 7.15 -21.16
N ASP A 348 -10.43 5.96 -20.96
CA ASP A 348 -11.79 5.76 -20.42
C ASP A 348 -12.00 6.32 -18.99
N ALA A 349 -10.93 6.79 -18.34
CA ALA A 349 -10.95 7.37 -17.01
C ALA A 349 -10.97 8.91 -16.97
N ALA A 350 -11.04 9.58 -18.13
CA ALA A 350 -10.89 11.04 -18.22
C ALA A 350 -11.89 11.80 -17.33
N ALA A 351 -13.14 11.34 -17.25
CA ALA A 351 -14.16 11.99 -16.42
C ALA A 351 -13.81 11.99 -14.93
N PHE A 352 -13.31 10.87 -14.39
CA PHE A 352 -12.87 10.78 -13.00
C PHE A 352 -11.65 11.66 -12.73
N VAL A 353 -10.67 11.65 -13.63
CA VAL A 353 -9.47 12.49 -13.50
C VAL A 353 -9.83 13.98 -13.53
N ALA A 354 -10.64 14.41 -14.49
CA ALA A 354 -11.10 15.79 -14.62
C ALA A 354 -11.87 16.25 -13.37
N ARG A 355 -12.76 15.38 -12.84
CA ARG A 355 -13.44 15.63 -11.55
C ARG A 355 -12.43 15.83 -10.42
N CYS A 356 -11.46 14.94 -10.29
CA CYS A 356 -10.48 15.03 -9.20
C CYS A 356 -9.60 16.27 -9.30
N GLN A 357 -9.23 16.69 -10.51
CA GLN A 357 -8.46 17.91 -10.73
C GLN A 357 -9.25 19.16 -10.35
N ARG A 358 -10.55 19.21 -10.71
CA ARG A 358 -11.42 20.34 -10.40
C ARG A 358 -11.78 20.43 -8.92
N ASP A 359 -12.07 19.31 -8.29
CA ASP A 359 -12.67 19.25 -6.95
C ASP A 359 -11.63 19.07 -5.82
N ALA A 360 -10.34 18.98 -6.15
CA ALA A 360 -9.27 18.92 -5.16
C ALA A 360 -9.19 20.20 -4.34
N ALA A 361 -9.30 20.08 -3.02
CA ALA A 361 -9.28 21.22 -2.10
C ALA A 361 -8.11 21.10 -1.10
N PRO A 362 -7.36 22.18 -0.86
CA PRO A 362 -6.33 22.20 0.17
C PRO A 362 -6.94 22.23 1.58
N ILE A 363 -6.29 21.54 2.51
CA ILE A 363 -6.52 21.67 3.94
C ILE A 363 -5.51 22.68 4.49
N VAL A 364 -5.99 23.89 4.73
CA VAL A 364 -5.25 25.00 5.34
C VAL A 364 -5.86 25.35 6.69
N THR A 365 -5.04 25.81 7.62
CA THR A 365 -5.50 26.17 8.97
C THR A 365 -4.55 27.16 9.63
N GLN A 366 -5.08 27.97 10.54
CA GLN A 366 -4.33 28.81 11.48
C GLN A 366 -4.48 28.33 12.94
N GLU A 367 -5.33 27.33 13.17
CA GLU A 367 -5.59 26.72 14.47
C GLU A 367 -5.34 25.21 14.42
N PRO A 368 -5.02 24.56 15.56
CA PRO A 368 -4.86 23.11 15.60
C PRO A 368 -6.11 22.36 15.13
N ILE A 369 -5.93 21.51 14.12
CA ILE A 369 -6.97 20.61 13.62
C ILE A 369 -6.47 19.16 13.60
N VAL A 370 -7.41 18.24 13.75
CA VAL A 370 -7.26 16.85 13.38
C VAL A 370 -7.92 16.61 12.03
N VAL A 371 -7.19 15.94 11.15
CA VAL A 371 -7.70 15.42 9.88
C VAL A 371 -7.67 13.90 9.95
N VAL A 372 -8.83 13.26 9.82
CA VAL A 372 -8.97 11.81 9.68
C VAL A 372 -9.44 11.52 8.27
N ALA A 373 -8.74 10.70 7.50
CA ALA A 373 -9.09 10.43 6.11
C ALA A 373 -8.98 8.95 5.74
N ASP A 374 -9.91 8.51 4.89
CA ASP A 374 -9.81 7.25 4.15
C ASP A 374 -8.91 7.47 2.94
N THR A 375 -7.73 6.87 2.93
CA THR A 375 -6.75 7.08 1.85
C THR A 375 -7.04 6.32 0.56
N SER A 376 -8.20 5.65 0.46
CA SER A 376 -8.77 5.30 -0.84
C SER A 376 -9.39 6.52 -1.56
N LEU A 377 -9.53 7.67 -0.87
CA LEU A 377 -9.76 8.96 -1.53
C LEU A 377 -8.52 9.45 -2.26
N VAL A 378 -8.73 10.22 -3.33
CA VAL A 378 -7.68 10.92 -4.07
C VAL A 378 -7.12 12.06 -3.22
N HIS A 379 -5.83 11.98 -2.93
CA HIS A 379 -5.11 12.99 -2.16
C HIS A 379 -3.71 13.22 -2.72
N PHE A 380 -3.11 14.35 -2.34
CA PHE A 380 -1.73 14.71 -2.67
C PHE A 380 -1.24 15.86 -1.80
N ARG A 381 0.05 16.13 -1.87
CA ARG A 381 0.65 17.34 -1.32
C ARG A 381 0.54 18.46 -2.33
N GLY A 382 -0.02 19.58 -1.91
CA GLY A 382 -0.11 20.78 -2.74
C GLY A 382 1.25 21.34 -3.11
N ALA A 383 1.27 22.21 -4.11
CA ALA A 383 2.42 23.04 -4.38
C ALA A 383 2.75 23.88 -3.13
N GLY A 384 4.03 23.91 -2.76
CA GLY A 384 4.54 24.79 -1.73
C GLY A 384 5.71 25.59 -2.27
N ARG A 385 6.00 26.73 -1.65
CA ARG A 385 7.21 27.50 -1.95
C ARG A 385 8.41 26.61 -1.60
N VAL A 386 9.32 26.40 -2.56
CA VAL A 386 10.52 25.57 -2.34
C VAL A 386 11.26 26.03 -1.06
N GLY A 387 11.56 25.08 -0.19
CA GLY A 387 12.17 25.34 1.13
C GLY A 387 11.19 25.67 2.26
N ALA A 388 9.91 25.91 1.97
CA ALA A 388 8.88 26.03 3.00
C ALA A 388 8.75 24.70 3.77
N VAL A 389 8.50 24.78 5.07
CA VAL A 389 8.39 23.59 5.93
C VAL A 389 6.98 23.49 6.47
N ARG A 390 6.29 22.41 6.14
CA ARG A 390 5.02 22.01 6.78
C ARG A 390 5.30 21.13 7.97
N ARG A 391 4.72 21.47 9.12
CA ARG A 391 4.70 20.60 10.29
C ARG A 391 3.38 19.86 10.37
N SER A 392 3.46 18.59 10.70
CA SER A 392 2.30 17.77 11.01
C SER A 392 2.70 16.75 12.06
N ARG A 393 1.77 16.34 12.91
CA ARG A 393 1.96 15.18 13.79
C ARG A 393 1.12 14.02 13.27
N ARG A 394 1.66 12.82 13.36
CA ARG A 394 0.98 11.59 12.92
C ARG A 394 1.06 10.55 14.03
N LEU A 395 0.05 9.69 14.12
CA LEU A 395 0.09 8.56 15.06
C LEU A 395 1.28 7.65 14.73
N ARG A 396 2.07 7.28 15.74
CA ARG A 396 3.15 6.30 15.56
C ARG A 396 2.54 4.90 15.35
N GLY A 397 3.06 4.17 14.37
CA GLY A 397 2.62 2.81 14.04
C GLY A 397 2.87 2.44 12.57
N ASP A 398 2.41 1.25 12.19
CA ASP A 398 2.84 0.56 10.96
C ASP A 398 2.21 1.07 9.68
N ASN A 399 1.27 2.00 9.76
CA ASN A 399 0.56 2.53 8.59
C ASN A 399 0.93 3.99 8.28
N GLY A 400 1.97 4.52 8.92
CA GLY A 400 2.47 5.87 8.65
C GLY A 400 1.53 7.01 9.08
N GLY A 401 0.61 6.76 10.03
CA GLY A 401 -0.14 7.81 10.70
C GLY A 401 -1.59 7.53 11.11
N GLY A 402 -2.06 6.30 11.30
CA GLY A 402 -3.46 6.03 11.61
C GLY A 402 -3.74 4.64 12.21
N LEU A 403 -4.89 4.05 11.86
CA LEU A 403 -5.29 2.74 12.37
C LEU A 403 -4.55 1.57 11.71
N ALA A 404 -4.23 0.54 12.50
CA ALA A 404 -3.59 -0.68 12.03
C ALA A 404 -4.32 -1.25 10.80
N ARG A 405 -3.54 -1.60 9.76
CA ARG A 405 -4.07 -2.18 8.54
C ARG A 405 -4.48 -3.62 8.81
N ARG A 406 -5.74 -3.90 8.58
CA ARG A 406 -6.29 -5.24 8.71
C ARG A 406 -6.84 -5.68 7.35
N ASN A 407 -7.01 -6.99 7.18
CA ASN A 407 -7.48 -7.54 5.91
C ASN A 407 -8.93 -7.04 5.64
N PRO A 408 -9.21 -6.40 4.48
CA PRO A 408 -10.55 -5.89 4.20
C PRO A 408 -11.60 -7.00 3.99
N PHE A 409 -11.17 -8.23 3.65
CA PHE A 409 -12.03 -9.38 3.33
C PHE A 409 -12.39 -10.20 4.57
N ARG A 410 -13.14 -9.56 5.46
CA ARG A 410 -13.65 -10.16 6.69
C ARG A 410 -15.01 -9.63 7.07
N PHE A 411 -15.75 -10.43 7.81
CA PHE A 411 -16.99 -9.99 8.44
C PHE A 411 -16.70 -9.12 9.65
N ALA A 412 -17.72 -8.44 10.14
CA ALA A 412 -17.58 -7.53 11.27
C ALA A 412 -17.27 -8.24 12.60
N ASP A 413 -17.65 -9.52 12.72
CA ASP A 413 -17.40 -10.35 13.92
C ASP A 413 -16.06 -11.10 13.89
N GLU A 414 -15.25 -10.91 12.85
CA GLU A 414 -13.96 -11.58 12.70
C GLU A 414 -12.81 -10.62 13.09
N GLU A 415 -11.98 -11.01 14.07
CA GLU A 415 -10.84 -10.21 14.55
C GLU A 415 -9.74 -10.00 13.50
#